data_AF-A0A620CGD1-F1
#
_entry.id   AF-A0A620CGD1-F1
#
_cell.length_a   1.000
_cell.length_b   1.000
_cell.length_c   1.000
_cell.angle_alpha   90.00
_cell.angle_beta   90.00
_cell.angle_gamma   90.00
#
_symmetry.space_group_name_H-M   'P 1'
#
loop_
_entity.id
_entity.type
_entity.pdbx_description
1 polymer ?
#
loop_
_entity_poly.entity_id
_entity_poly.type
_entity_poly.pdbx_seq_one_letter_code
_entity_poly.pdbx_strand_id
1 'polypeptide(L)'
;METRFWCYATVVIMAWFGFLGWLLWQMQLVLLDNGIEPWTMGNFALLGIGAVVLSVASVPVVAALQPLIALAYLIAEGAWQLLRGLYFAVRWLIRRRTHA
;
A
#
# COMPACT_ATOMS: atom_id res chain seq x y z
N MET A 1 17.14 -4.86 -7.08
CA MET A 1 16.02 -5.64 -6.52
C MET A 1 15.41 -4.93 -5.32
N GLU A 2 16.21 -4.51 -4.33
CA GLU A 2 15.72 -3.74 -3.16
C GLU A 2 14.90 -2.49 -3.50
N THR A 3 15.37 -1.63 -4.41
CA THR A 3 14.71 -0.34 -4.71
C THR A 3 13.27 -0.46 -5.19
N ARG A 4 12.91 -1.57 -5.87
CA ARG A 4 11.53 -1.82 -6.33
C ARG A 4 10.63 -2.28 -5.18
N PHE A 5 11.13 -3.15 -4.31
CA PHE A 5 10.42 -3.58 -3.10
C PHE A 5 10.10 -2.37 -2.20
N TRP A 6 11.08 -1.50 -1.96
CA TRP A 6 10.89 -0.27 -1.19
C TRP A 6 9.84 0.66 -1.81
N CYS A 7 9.76 0.74 -3.14
CA CYS A 7 8.73 1.52 -3.83
C CYS A 7 7.32 0.97 -3.58
N TYR A 8 7.09 -0.35 -3.75
CA TYR A 8 5.79 -0.96 -3.46
C TYR A 8 5.42 -0.86 -1.98
N ALA A 9 6.38 -1.09 -1.08
CA ALA A 9 6.17 -0.92 0.35
C ALA A 9 5.76 0.52 0.69
N THR A 10 6.42 1.52 0.11
CA THR A 10 6.11 2.94 0.33
C THR A 10 4.70 3.29 -0.14
N VAL A 11 4.26 2.79 -1.31
CA VAL A 11 2.90 3.02 -1.82
C VAL A 11 1.85 2.42 -0.89
N VAL A 12 2.06 1.20 -0.41
CA VAL A 12 1.13 0.54 0.53
C VAL A 12 1.08 1.29 1.87
N ILE A 13 2.23 1.72 2.39
CA ILE A 13 2.33 2.50 3.62
C ILE A 13 1.60 3.84 3.47
N MET A 14 1.80 4.56 2.36
CA MET A 14 1.10 5.81 2.09
C MET A 14 -0.42 5.62 1.99
N ALA A 15 -0.88 4.57 1.31
CA ALA A 15 -2.31 4.25 1.23
C ALA A 15 -2.91 3.97 2.61
N TRP A 16 -2.18 3.24 3.46
CA TRP A 16 -2.60 2.96 4.84
C TRP A 16 -2.70 4.23 5.69
N PHE A 17 -1.69 5.11 5.64
CA PHE A 17 -1.76 6.40 6.34
C PHE A 17 -2.88 7.30 5.82
N GLY A 18 -3.16 7.28 4.51
CA GLY A 18 -4.32 7.96 3.94
C GLY A 18 -5.64 7.45 4.52
N PHE A 19 -5.77 6.13 4.67
CA PHE A 19 -6.94 5.51 5.31
C PHE A 19 -7.08 5.91 6.80
N LEU A 20 -5.98 5.94 7.56
CA LEU A 20 -5.98 6.40 8.96
C LEU A 20 -6.40 7.88 9.08
N GLY A 21 -5.88 8.74 8.20
CA GLY A 21 -6.29 10.15 8.14
C GLY A 21 -7.78 10.29 7.82
N TRP A 22 -8.30 9.47 6.91
CA TRP A 22 -9.73 9.42 6.61
C TRP A 22 -10.56 8.96 7.82
N LEU A 23 -10.11 7.97 8.60
CA LEU A 23 -10.78 7.54 9.82
C LEU A 23 -10.85 8.66 10.88
N LEU A 24 -9.75 9.39 11.07
CA LEU A 24 -9.72 10.54 11.98
C LEU A 24 -10.68 11.63 11.52
N TRP A 25 -10.78 11.85 10.21
CA TRP A 25 -11.76 12.76 9.63
C TRP A 25 -13.21 12.29 9.88
N GLN A 26 -13.50 10.99 9.73
CA GLN A 26 -14.83 10.44 10.05
C GLN A 26 -15.18 10.66 11.53
N MET A 27 -14.23 10.49 12.45
CA MET A 27 -14.46 10.79 13.87
C MET A 27 -14.79 12.27 14.10
N GLN A 28 -14.13 13.19 13.39
CA GLN A 28 -14.46 14.61 13.47
C GLN A 28 -15.87 14.92 12.94
N LEU A 29 -16.27 14.32 11.82
CA LEU A 29 -17.62 14.48 11.28
C LEU A 29 -18.69 13.98 12.26
N VAL A 30 -18.48 12.82 12.88
CA VAL A 30 -19.40 12.28 13.89
C VAL A 30 -19.52 13.20 15.11
N LEU A 31 -18.42 13.81 15.56
CA LEU A 31 -18.48 14.79 16.64
C LEU A 31 -19.31 16.02 16.24
N LEU A 32 -19.10 16.51 15.01
CA LEU A 32 -19.83 17.64 14.46
C LEU A 32 -21.34 17.37 14.33
N ASP A 33 -21.70 16.17 13.86
CA ASP A 33 -23.09 15.71 13.72
C ASP A 33 -23.81 15.60 15.07
N ASN A 34 -23.07 15.36 16.16
CA ASN A 34 -23.60 15.35 17.52
C ASN A 34 -23.62 16.74 18.18
N GLY A 35 -23.36 17.81 17.42
CA GLY A 35 -23.33 19.18 17.94
C GLY A 35 -22.13 19.50 18.83
N ILE A 36 -21.10 18.65 18.81
CA ILE A 36 -19.88 18.81 19.59
C ILE A 36 -18.84 19.53 18.73
N GLU A 37 -18.41 20.72 19.16
CA GLU A 37 -17.34 21.43 18.47
C GLU A 37 -16.00 20.68 18.59
N PRO A 38 -15.38 20.25 17.48
CA PRO A 38 -14.16 19.45 17.52
C PRO A 38 -12.92 20.26 17.92
N TRP A 39 -13.00 21.60 17.90
CA TRP A 39 -11.90 22.52 18.19
C TRP A 39 -11.75 22.86 19.68
N THR A 40 -12.58 22.29 20.56
CA THR A 40 -12.40 22.46 22.00
C THR A 40 -11.14 21.72 22.46
N MET A 41 -10.42 22.29 23.43
CA MET A 41 -9.14 21.71 23.92
C MET A 41 -9.26 20.23 24.32
N GLY A 42 -10.40 19.82 24.90
CA GLY A 42 -10.66 18.42 25.28
C GLY A 42 -10.79 17.48 24.08
N ASN A 43 -11.49 17.91 23.02
CA ASN A 43 -11.67 17.10 21.81
C ASN A 43 -10.43 17.04 20.96
N PHE A 44 -9.63 18.13 20.93
CA PHE A 44 -8.33 18.13 20.27
C PHE A 44 -7.36 17.13 20.93
N ALA A 45 -7.36 17.07 22.27
CA ALA A 45 -6.57 16.07 23.00
C ALA A 45 -7.05 14.63 22.72
N LEU A 46 -8.37 14.40 22.67
CA LEU A 46 -8.94 13.09 22.32
C LEU A 46 -8.59 12.66 20.89
N LEU A 47 -8.67 13.56 19.91
CA LEU A 47 -8.26 13.29 18.53
C LEU A 47 -6.75 13.02 18.43
N GLY A 48 -5.94 13.76 19.18
CA GLY A 48 -4.50 13.53 19.28
C GLY A 48 -4.16 12.17 19.87
N ILE A 49 -4.80 11.78 20.98
CA ILE A 49 -4.64 10.45 21.58
C ILE A 49 -5.11 9.37 20.62
N GLY A 50 -6.24 9.55 19.95
CA GLY A 50 -6.75 8.65 18.92
C GLY A 50 -5.76 8.45 17.77
N ALA A 51 -5.15 9.53 17.28
CA ALA A 51 -4.13 9.46 16.24
C ALA A 51 -2.87 8.69 16.68
N VAL A 52 -2.44 8.87 17.93
CA VAL A 52 -1.30 8.12 18.51
C VAL A 52 -1.65 6.64 18.63
N VAL A 53 -2.83 6.30 19.16
CA VAL A 53 -3.29 4.91 19.29
C VAL A 53 -3.41 4.23 17.93
N LEU A 54 -3.99 4.91 16.93
CA LEU A 54 -4.07 4.42 15.56
C LEU A 54 -2.68 4.21 14.93
N SER A 55 -1.74 5.10 15.21
CA SER A 55 -0.36 4.98 14.73
C SER A 55 0.35 3.78 15.36
N VAL A 56 0.22 3.57 16.68
CA VAL A 56 0.81 2.40 17.35
C VAL A 56 0.15 1.09 16.89
N ALA A 57 -1.18 1.08 16.75
CA ALA A 57 -1.92 -0.08 16.25
C ALA A 57 -1.59 -0.41 14.78
N SER A 58 -1.11 0.56 14.00
CA SER A 58 -0.71 0.33 12.61
C SER A 58 0.62 -0.42 12.45
N VAL A 59 1.50 -0.39 13.45
CA VAL A 59 2.81 -1.07 13.41
C VAL A 59 2.68 -2.58 13.11
N PRO A 60 1.86 -3.37 13.84
CA PRO A 60 1.70 -4.80 13.53
C PRO A 60 1.01 -5.04 12.18
N VAL A 61 0.12 -4.15 11.74
CA VAL A 61 -0.54 -4.26 10.44
C VAL A 61 0.48 -4.09 9.31
N VAL A 62 1.34 -3.09 9.39
CA VAL A 62 2.41 -2.88 8.41
C VAL A 62 3.39 -4.05 8.42
N ALA A 63 3.76 -4.56 9.61
CA ALA A 63 4.60 -5.75 9.73
C ALA A 63 3.97 -7.00 9.09
N ALA A 64 2.66 -7.20 9.24
CA ALA A 64 1.92 -8.30 8.61
C ALA A 64 1.78 -8.13 7.08
N LEU A 65 1.80 -6.90 6.56
CA LEU A 65 1.74 -6.62 5.13
C LEU A 65 3.08 -6.85 4.42
N GLN A 66 4.21 -6.75 5.11
CA GLN A 66 5.55 -6.99 4.53
C GLN A 66 5.70 -8.34 3.80
N PRO A 67 5.31 -9.50 4.37
CA PRO A 67 5.41 -10.78 3.67
C PRO A 67 4.48 -10.86 2.45
N LEU A 68 3.31 -10.22 2.50
CA LEU A 68 2.39 -10.16 1.36
C LEU A 68 2.97 -9.32 0.21
N ILE A 69 3.62 -8.20 0.53
CA ILE A 69 4.33 -7.37 -0.45
C ILE A 69 5.49 -8.16 -1.08
N ALA A 70 6.24 -8.92 -0.28
CA ALA A 70 7.31 -9.79 -0.78
C ALA A 70 6.78 -10.89 -1.71
N LEU A 71 5.64 -11.50 -1.38
CA LEU A 71 4.98 -12.48 -2.24
C LEU A 71 4.51 -11.86 -3.56
N ALA A 72 3.86 -10.70 -3.51
CA ALA A 72 3.41 -9.99 -4.71
C ALA A 72 4.58 -9.63 -5.64
N TYR A 73 5.73 -9.25 -5.05
CA TYR A 73 6.96 -9.00 -5.79
C TYR A 73 7.47 -10.26 -6.50
N LEU A 74 7.52 -11.41 -5.81
CA LEU A 74 7.93 -12.69 -6.42
C LEU A 74 7.04 -13.07 -7.61
N ILE A 75 5.73 -12.88 -7.49
CA ILE A 75 4.77 -13.14 -8.57
C ILE A 75 5.04 -12.21 -9.76
N ALA A 76 5.25 -10.92 -9.51
CA ALA A 76 5.52 -9.94 -10.56
C ALA A 76 6.84 -10.23 -11.30
N GLU A 77 7.90 -10.60 -10.57
CA GLU A 77 9.19 -10.97 -11.16
C GLU A 77 9.06 -12.25 -11.99
N GLY A 78 8.34 -13.26 -11.49
CA GLY A 78 8.04 -14.50 -12.22
C GLY A 78 7.25 -14.26 -13.52
N ALA A 79 6.23 -13.40 -13.46
CA ALA A 79 5.46 -13.00 -14.63
C ALA A 79 6.34 -12.28 -15.67
N TRP A 80 7.23 -11.40 -15.23
CA TRP A 80 8.17 -10.72 -16.12
C TRP A 80 9.13 -11.69 -16.82
N GLN A 81 9.68 -12.66 -16.08
CA GLN A 81 10.56 -13.68 -16.66
C GLN A 81 9.83 -14.55 -17.70
N LEU A 82 8.58 -14.94 -17.43
CA LEU A 82 7.73 -15.67 -18.36
C LEU A 82 7.48 -14.88 -19.65
N LEU A 83 7.09 -13.59 -19.54
CA LEU A 83 6.89 -12.71 -20.68
C LEU A 83 8.16 -12.56 -21.53
N ARG A 84 9.33 -12.46 -20.87
CA ARG A 84 10.62 -12.36 -21.56
C ARG A 84 10.97 -13.64 -22.31
N GLY A 85 10.72 -14.81 -21.70
CA GLY A 85 10.88 -16.10 -22.35
C GLY A 85 9.97 -16.25 -23.57
N LEU A 86 8.71 -15.84 -23.44
CA LEU A 86 7.72 -15.87 -24.52
C LEU A 86 8.13 -14.96 -25.67
N TYR A 87 8.63 -13.75 -25.39
CA TYR A 87 9.18 -12.85 -26.39
C TYR A 87 10.34 -13.48 -27.17
N PHE A 88 11.30 -14.12 -26.49
CA PHE A 88 12.41 -14.80 -27.17
C PHE A 88 11.94 -16.00 -28.00
N ALA A 89 11.01 -16.79 -27.48
CA ALA A 89 10.42 -17.92 -28.21
C ALA A 89 9.71 -17.45 -29.48
N VAL A 90 8.89 -16.39 -29.40
CA VAL A 90 8.23 -15.77 -30.55
C VAL A 90 9.25 -15.23 -31.54
N ARG A 91 10.26 -14.49 -31.07
CA ARG A 91 11.32 -13.95 -31.93
C ARG A 91 12.09 -15.06 -32.66
N TRP A 92 12.35 -16.17 -31.99
CA TRP A 92 12.99 -17.34 -32.60
C TRP A 92 12.10 -18.01 -33.64
N LEU A 93 10.80 -18.16 -33.34
CA LEU A 93 9.82 -18.73 -34.27
C LEU A 93 9.72 -17.91 -35.55
N ILE A 94 9.67 -16.57 -35.42
CA ILE A 94 9.66 -15.64 -36.56
C ILE A 94 10.92 -15.82 -37.39
N ARG A 95 12.12 -15.80 -36.78
CA ARG A 95 13.38 -16.00 -37.53
C ARG A 95 13.42 -17.31 -38.29
N ARG A 96 12.92 -18.41 -37.70
CA ARG A 96 12.85 -19.71 -38.39
C ARG A 96 11.90 -19.68 -39.58
N ARG A 97 10.80 -18.92 -39.52
CA ARG A 97 9.85 -18.82 -40.63
C ARG A 97 10.24 -17.82 -41.71
N THR A 98 11.14 -16.88 -41.42
CA THR A 98 11.62 -15.90 -42.42
C THR A 98 12.89 -16.35 -43.16
N HIS A 99 13.60 -17.37 -42.66
CA HIS A 99 14.80 -17.94 -43.29
C HIS A 99 14.55 -19.34 -43.90
N ALA A 100 13.30 -19.77 -43.98
CA ALA A 100 12.85 -20.93 -44.77
C ALA A 100 12.20 -20.41 -46.06
#